data_AF-A0A842MG95-F1
#
_entry.id   AF-A0A842MG95-F1
#
_cell.length_a   1.000
_cell.length_b   1.000
_cell.length_c   1.000
_cell.angle_alpha   90.00
_cell.angle_beta   90.00
_cell.angle_gamma   90.00
#
_symmetry.space_group_name_H-M   'P 1'
#
loop_
_entity.id
_entity.type
_entity.pdbx_description
1 polymer ?
#
loop_
_entity_poly.entity_id
_entity_poly.type
_entity_poly.pdbx_seq_one_letter_code
_entity_poly.pdbx_strand_id
1 'polypeptide(L)'
;MGVAIAGGGEIAALVLGNVAQVAIMNAYSRDLEREADLGAATLLAERGYPPIAVVTTLERLEAEEWKRPYFDPGIYLDHPRVSERVTYLIDFLRSKGWPIRRKEALHLLRVQVRAEGSEYVMMIDNFPVWKGPQNPETKALLDETASRLDRALQLETQPYDVQVIQLEGVSHLKVGRDLVASEDELLPGMPSLEDFRNSLVEALQRSRAQHPIANYLK
;
A
#
# COMPACT_ATOMS: atom_id res chain seq x y z
N MET A 1 11.32 72.59 3.89
CA MET A 1 10.33 71.52 3.63
C MET A 1 10.96 70.20 4.04
N GLY A 2 10.67 69.74 5.25
CA GLY A 2 11.04 68.39 5.69
C GLY A 2 9.91 67.45 5.34
N VAL A 3 10.20 66.42 4.54
CA VAL A 3 9.30 65.28 4.35
C VAL A 3 9.95 64.11 5.08
N ALA A 4 9.28 63.67 6.14
CA ALA A 4 9.70 62.54 6.96
C ALA A 4 9.61 61.24 6.17
N ILE A 5 10.70 60.48 6.13
CA ILE A 5 10.70 59.07 5.74
C ILE A 5 10.42 58.27 7.02
N ALA A 6 9.15 58.22 7.42
CA ALA A 6 8.67 57.40 8.53
C ALA A 6 7.43 56.65 8.01
N GLY A 7 7.63 55.42 7.50
CA GLY A 7 6.55 54.62 6.91
C GLY A 7 6.93 53.18 6.54
N GLY A 8 8.23 52.85 6.47
CA GLY A 8 8.67 51.49 6.14
C GLY A 8 8.44 50.45 7.25
N GLY A 9 8.45 50.85 8.53
CA GLY A 9 8.33 49.94 9.67
C GLY A 9 6.89 49.47 9.95
N GLU A 10 5.91 50.36 9.80
CA GLU A 10 4.49 50.06 10.07
C GLU A 10 3.90 49.15 8.99
N ILE A 11 4.27 49.34 7.72
CA ILE A 11 3.86 48.46 6.62
C ILE A 11 4.50 47.07 6.77
N ALA A 12 5.77 46.98 7.16
CA ALA A 12 6.44 45.71 7.43
C ALA A 12 5.80 44.95 8.61
N ALA A 13 5.45 45.64 9.69
CA ALA A 13 4.79 45.04 10.85
C ALA A 13 3.38 44.52 10.53
N LEU A 14 2.60 45.25 9.73
CA LEU A 14 1.28 44.83 9.29
C LEU A 14 1.34 43.58 8.39
N VAL A 15 2.29 43.54 7.45
CA VAL A 15 2.53 42.39 6.58
C VAL A 15 2.97 41.17 7.39
N LEU A 16 3.89 41.34 8.36
CA LEU A 16 4.33 40.27 9.25
C LEU A 16 3.20 39.74 10.15
N GLY A 17 2.32 40.62 10.65
CA GLY A 17 1.16 40.23 11.45
C GLY A 17 0.17 39.37 10.68
N ASN A 18 -0.15 39.75 9.44
CA ASN A 18 -1.02 38.96 8.57
C ASN A 18 -0.41 37.59 8.22
N VAL A 19 0.89 37.54 7.92
CA VAL A 19 1.61 36.28 7.65
C VAL A 19 1.62 35.36 8.88
N ALA A 20 1.85 35.92 10.08
CA ALA A 20 1.84 35.15 11.32
C ALA A 20 0.44 34.61 11.64
N GLN A 21 -0.61 35.41 11.46
CA GLN A 21 -1.99 34.98 11.70
C GLN A 21 -2.41 33.84 10.76
N VAL A 22 -2.10 33.94 9.46
CA VAL A 22 -2.37 32.87 8.48
C VAL A 22 -1.59 31.60 8.85
N ALA A 23 -0.30 31.73 9.21
CA ALA A 23 0.51 30.59 9.64
C ALA A 23 -0.06 29.89 10.89
N ILE A 24 -0.56 30.66 11.86
CA ILE A 24 -1.21 30.13 13.07
C ILE A 24 -2.50 29.39 12.73
N MET A 25 -3.40 30.00 11.94
CA MET A 25 -4.66 29.36 11.53
C MET A 25 -4.41 28.06 10.76
N ASN A 26 -3.40 28.06 9.88
CA ASN A 26 -3.03 26.88 9.09
C ASN A 26 -2.41 25.79 9.97
N ALA A 27 -1.64 26.16 11.00
CA ALA A 27 -1.13 25.21 11.99
C ALA A 27 -2.27 24.54 12.76
N TYR A 28 -3.26 25.29 13.26
CA TYR A 28 -4.43 24.73 13.94
C TYR A 28 -5.24 23.78 13.03
N SER A 29 -5.47 24.16 11.77
CA SER A 29 -6.15 23.29 10.78
C SER A 29 -5.40 21.96 10.59
N ARG A 30 -4.07 22.03 10.46
CA ARG A 30 -3.21 20.85 10.30
C ARG A 30 -3.18 19.94 11.53
N ASP A 31 -3.20 20.53 12.73
CA ASP A 31 -3.25 19.75 13.97
C ASP A 31 -4.61 19.06 14.13
N LEU A 32 -5.72 19.72 13.77
CA LEU A 32 -7.05 19.10 13.75
C LEU A 32 -7.16 17.96 12.75
N GLU A 33 -6.64 18.12 11.53
CA GLU A 33 -6.57 17.05 10.52
C GLU A 33 -5.75 15.86 11.03
N ARG A 34 -4.61 16.13 11.68
CA ARG A 34 -3.79 15.09 12.29
C ARG A 34 -4.55 14.35 13.38
N GLU A 35 -5.16 15.05 14.33
CA GLU A 35 -5.95 14.42 15.40
C GLU A 35 -7.08 13.56 14.83
N ALA A 36 -7.78 14.06 13.80
CA ALA A 36 -8.84 13.33 13.12
C ALA A 36 -8.33 12.04 12.45
N ASP A 37 -7.23 12.12 11.70
CA ASP A 37 -6.63 10.97 11.00
C ASP A 37 -6.14 9.89 11.97
N LEU A 38 -5.44 10.29 13.02
CA LEU A 38 -4.94 9.36 14.04
C LEU A 38 -6.10 8.76 14.85
N GLY A 39 -7.12 9.56 15.15
CA GLY A 39 -8.35 9.12 15.80
C GLY A 39 -9.11 8.10 14.95
N ALA A 40 -9.23 8.34 13.65
CA ALA A 40 -9.87 7.41 12.71
C ALA A 40 -9.11 6.08 12.63
N ALA A 41 -7.78 6.10 12.52
CA ALA A 41 -6.97 4.88 12.51
C ALA A 41 -7.13 4.07 13.80
N THR A 42 -7.16 4.76 14.95
CA THR A 42 -7.36 4.13 16.26
C THR A 42 -8.76 3.49 16.37
N LEU A 43 -9.80 4.22 15.97
CA LEU A 43 -11.17 3.71 15.98
C LEU A 43 -11.33 2.46 15.10
N LEU A 44 -10.73 2.45 13.90
CA LEU A 44 -10.75 1.27 13.04
C LEU A 44 -10.09 0.08 13.73
N ALA A 45 -8.92 0.28 14.33
CA ALA A 45 -8.20 -0.77 15.07
C ALA A 45 -9.06 -1.35 16.19
N GLU A 46 -9.67 -0.50 17.02
CA GLU A 46 -10.53 -0.90 18.14
C GLU A 46 -11.77 -1.70 17.69
N ARG A 47 -12.23 -1.48 16.46
CA ARG A 47 -13.37 -2.20 15.86
C ARG A 47 -12.96 -3.40 15.02
N GLY A 48 -11.68 -3.75 14.98
CA GLY A 48 -11.17 -4.90 14.23
C GLY A 48 -11.07 -4.67 12.72
N TYR A 49 -11.13 -3.43 12.26
CA TYR A 49 -10.87 -3.06 10.87
C TYR A 49 -9.40 -2.69 10.65
N PRO A 50 -8.84 -2.89 9.44
CA PRO A 50 -7.46 -2.52 9.14
C PRO A 50 -7.24 -1.00 9.29
N PRO A 51 -6.39 -0.52 10.22
CA PRO A 51 -6.15 0.91 10.41
C PRO A 51 -5.51 1.58 9.19
N ILE A 52 -4.78 0.80 8.39
CA ILE A 52 -4.22 1.21 7.10
C ILE A 52 -5.30 1.66 6.09
N ALA A 53 -6.59 1.37 6.33
CA ALA A 53 -7.67 1.82 5.47
C ALA A 53 -7.72 3.36 5.35
N VAL A 54 -7.40 4.11 6.43
CA VAL A 54 -7.31 5.59 6.38
C VAL A 54 -6.31 6.03 5.31
N VAL A 55 -5.12 5.43 5.29
CA VAL A 55 -4.08 5.71 4.30
C VAL A 55 -4.59 5.42 2.89
N THR A 56 -5.18 4.24 2.66
CA THR A 56 -5.67 3.86 1.33
C THR A 56 -6.82 4.75 0.84
N THR A 57 -7.66 5.25 1.75
CA THR A 57 -8.72 6.21 1.41
C THR A 57 -8.12 7.54 0.97
N LEU A 58 -7.13 8.06 1.69
CA LEU A 58 -6.44 9.30 1.31
C LEU A 58 -5.74 9.17 -0.04
N GLU A 59 -5.00 8.08 -0.24
CA GLU A 59 -4.32 7.78 -1.52
C GLU A 59 -5.34 7.68 -2.68
N ARG A 60 -6.54 7.13 -2.43
CA ARG A 60 -7.63 7.05 -3.43
C ARG A 60 -8.23 8.42 -3.73
N LEU A 61 -8.44 9.27 -2.72
CA LEU A 61 -8.96 10.62 -2.90
C LEU A 61 -8.01 11.47 -3.75
N GLU A 62 -6.71 11.42 -3.45
CA GLU A 62 -5.68 12.06 -4.26
C GLU A 62 -5.78 11.58 -5.72
N ALA A 63 -5.88 10.26 -5.95
CA ALA A 63 -6.00 9.70 -7.29
C ALA A 63 -7.23 10.19 -8.08
N GLU A 64 -8.31 10.58 -7.39
CA GLU A 64 -9.49 11.16 -8.03
C GLU A 64 -9.34 12.67 -8.28
N GLU A 65 -8.64 13.40 -7.41
CA GLU A 65 -8.29 14.81 -7.64
C GLU A 65 -7.42 14.97 -8.89
N TRP A 66 -6.42 14.12 -9.08
CA TRP A 66 -5.56 14.12 -10.27
C TRP A 66 -6.31 13.91 -11.60
N LYS A 67 -7.50 13.29 -11.56
CA LYS A 67 -8.32 13.05 -12.76
C LYS A 67 -9.21 14.23 -13.14
N ARG A 68 -9.36 15.23 -12.27
CA ARG A 68 -10.23 16.39 -12.50
C ARG A 68 -9.39 17.57 -13.01
N PRO A 69 -9.90 18.40 -13.95
CA PRO A 69 -9.25 19.67 -14.25
C PRO A 69 -9.24 20.52 -12.98
N TYR A 70 -8.05 20.87 -12.52
CA TYR A 70 -7.83 21.60 -11.28
C TYR A 70 -8.58 22.94 -11.31
N PHE A 71 -9.60 23.07 -10.46
CA PHE A 71 -10.21 24.35 -10.13
C PHE A 71 -10.11 24.50 -8.62
N ASP A 72 -9.14 25.28 -8.18
CA ASP A 72 -8.96 25.68 -6.78
C ASP A 72 -9.57 27.07 -6.59
N PRO A 73 -10.73 27.18 -5.94
CA PRO A 73 -11.38 28.46 -5.68
C PRO A 73 -10.69 29.28 -4.59
N GLY A 74 -9.52 28.87 -4.08
CA GLY A 74 -8.75 29.57 -3.05
C GLY A 74 -9.25 29.35 -1.63
N ILE A 75 -10.17 28.40 -1.43
CA ILE A 75 -10.79 28.06 -0.13
C ILE A 75 -10.11 26.84 0.53
N TYR A 76 -9.20 26.16 -0.18
CA TYR A 76 -8.53 24.93 0.24
C TYR A 76 -7.01 25.07 0.39
N LEU A 77 -6.49 26.30 0.54
CA LEU A 77 -5.06 26.57 0.76
C LEU A 77 -4.53 26.09 2.13
N ASP A 78 -5.41 25.58 3.01
CA ASP A 78 -5.15 25.42 4.44
C ASP A 78 -5.20 23.97 4.97
N HIS A 79 -5.16 22.97 4.09
CA HIS A 79 -5.04 21.54 4.48
C HIS A 79 -3.67 20.95 4.07
N PRO A 80 -3.10 20.03 4.88
CA PRO A 80 -1.86 19.35 4.53
C PRO A 80 -2.04 18.49 3.27
N ARG A 81 -0.98 18.40 2.45
CA ARG A 81 -0.97 17.53 1.27
C ARG A 81 -1.21 16.08 1.68
N VAL A 82 -1.90 15.30 0.84
CA VAL A 82 -2.14 13.87 1.09
C VAL A 82 -0.85 13.11 1.36
N SER A 83 0.21 13.36 0.59
CA SER A 83 1.54 12.76 0.82
C SER A 83 2.12 13.03 2.22
N GLU A 84 1.83 14.19 2.82
CA GLU A 84 2.22 14.52 4.19
C GLU A 84 1.40 13.72 5.20
N ARG A 85 0.08 13.65 4.98
CA ARG A 85 -0.85 12.87 5.82
C ARG A 85 -0.51 11.39 5.85
N VAL A 86 -0.29 10.81 4.67
CA VAL A 86 0.15 9.43 4.51
C VAL A 86 1.45 9.18 5.27
N THR A 87 2.40 10.12 5.25
CA THR A 87 3.70 9.93 5.94
C THR A 87 3.51 9.82 7.45
N TYR A 88 2.85 10.78 8.11
CA TYR A 88 2.68 10.69 9.56
C TYR A 88 1.74 9.55 9.98
N LEU A 89 0.76 9.18 9.14
CA LEU A 89 -0.09 8.02 9.40
C LEU A 89 0.73 6.73 9.39
N ILE A 90 1.57 6.51 8.38
CA ILE A 90 2.46 5.33 8.32
C ILE A 90 3.37 5.28 9.56
N ASP A 91 3.94 6.41 9.97
CA ASP A 91 4.77 6.48 11.18
C ASP A 91 3.96 6.16 12.45
N PHE A 92 2.73 6.67 12.56
CA PHE A 92 1.84 6.35 13.66
C PHE A 92 1.49 4.86 13.71
N LEU A 93 1.09 4.27 12.58
CA LEU A 93 0.77 2.84 12.49
C LEU A 93 1.96 1.99 12.94
N ARG A 94 3.19 2.33 12.49
CA ARG A 94 4.43 1.69 12.92
C ARG A 94 4.69 1.83 14.42
N SER A 95 4.48 3.03 14.97
CA SER A 95 4.66 3.29 16.41
C SER A 95 3.73 2.44 17.29
N LYS A 96 2.57 2.04 16.75
CA LYS A 96 1.60 1.15 17.40
C LYS A 96 1.88 -0.33 17.16
N GLY A 97 2.88 -0.68 16.34
CA GLY A 97 3.15 -2.05 15.94
C GLY A 97 2.12 -2.63 14.97
N TRP A 98 1.30 -1.78 14.34
CA TRP A 98 0.31 -2.23 13.36
C TRP A 98 0.98 -2.43 11.99
N PRO A 99 0.71 -3.55 11.30
CA PRO A 99 1.37 -3.86 10.04
C PRO A 99 0.89 -2.94 8.91
N ILE A 100 1.82 -2.53 8.05
CA ILE A 100 1.51 -1.80 6.82
C ILE A 100 1.18 -2.82 5.73
N ARG A 101 -0.11 -3.14 5.58
CA ARG A 101 -0.62 -4.11 4.61
C ARG A 101 -1.81 -3.54 3.87
N ARG A 102 -1.57 -2.73 2.84
CA ARG A 102 -2.66 -2.09 2.08
C ARG A 102 -3.61 -3.09 1.43
N LYS A 103 -3.15 -4.30 1.13
CA LYS A 103 -3.97 -5.33 0.49
C LYS A 103 -5.20 -5.72 1.31
N GLU A 104 -5.11 -5.64 2.64
CA GLU A 104 -6.21 -5.98 3.54
C GLU A 104 -7.37 -4.99 3.37
N ALA A 105 -7.08 -3.70 3.36
CA ALA A 105 -8.05 -2.64 3.13
C ALA A 105 -8.57 -2.64 1.68
N LEU A 106 -7.67 -2.76 0.71
CA LEU A 106 -8.00 -2.67 -0.73
C LEU A 106 -8.66 -3.93 -1.29
N HIS A 107 -8.63 -5.05 -0.55
CA HIS A 107 -9.12 -6.34 -1.02
C HIS A 107 -8.45 -6.83 -2.31
N LEU A 108 -7.15 -6.55 -2.43
CA LEU A 108 -6.29 -6.98 -3.55
C LEU A 108 -5.37 -8.13 -3.15
N LEU A 109 -4.71 -8.73 -4.13
CA LEU A 109 -3.83 -9.89 -3.99
C LEU A 109 -4.52 -11.09 -3.32
N ARG A 110 -5.79 -11.32 -3.66
CA ARG A 110 -6.58 -12.43 -3.10
C ARG A 110 -6.22 -13.72 -3.80
N VAL A 111 -5.57 -14.63 -3.06
CA VAL A 111 -5.16 -15.94 -3.54
C VAL A 111 -6.34 -16.91 -3.48
N GLN A 112 -6.59 -17.66 -4.55
CA GLN A 112 -7.64 -18.68 -4.62
C GLN A 112 -7.17 -19.87 -5.45
N VAL A 113 -7.58 -21.08 -5.08
CA VAL A 113 -7.35 -22.28 -5.90
C VAL A 113 -8.70 -22.73 -6.47
N ARG A 114 -8.76 -22.91 -7.80
CA ARG A 114 -9.97 -23.33 -8.52
C ARG A 114 -9.68 -24.55 -9.38
N ALA A 115 -10.69 -25.39 -9.58
CA ALA A 115 -10.62 -26.46 -10.58
C ALA A 115 -11.00 -25.88 -11.95
N GLU A 116 -10.16 -26.07 -12.95
CA GLU A 116 -10.41 -25.67 -14.34
C GLU A 116 -10.06 -26.82 -15.29
N GLY A 117 -11.07 -27.42 -15.91
CA GLY A 117 -10.87 -28.56 -16.81
C GLY A 117 -10.26 -29.76 -16.09
N SER A 118 -9.03 -30.12 -16.46
CA SER A 118 -8.24 -31.21 -15.87
C SER A 118 -7.13 -30.73 -14.94
N GLU A 119 -7.13 -29.45 -14.57
CA GLU A 119 -6.10 -28.81 -13.74
C GLU A 119 -6.72 -28.16 -12.50
N TYR A 120 -5.93 -28.05 -11.43
CA TYR A 120 -6.14 -27.04 -10.40
C TYR A 120 -5.27 -25.83 -10.72
N VAL A 121 -5.87 -24.64 -10.66
CA VAL A 121 -5.21 -23.37 -10.97
C VAL A 121 -5.26 -22.46 -9.74
N MET A 122 -4.09 -22.02 -9.30
CA MET A 122 -3.93 -20.96 -8.33
C MET A 122 -4.02 -19.61 -9.03
N MET A 123 -4.88 -18.75 -8.51
CA MET A 123 -5.22 -17.44 -9.05
C MET A 123 -4.93 -16.36 -8.01
N ILE A 124 -4.47 -15.19 -8.46
CA ILE A 124 -4.43 -13.95 -7.68
C ILE A 124 -5.31 -12.92 -8.38
N ASP A 125 -6.37 -12.44 -7.74
CA ASP A 125 -7.30 -11.45 -8.33
C ASP A 125 -7.82 -11.86 -9.73
N ASN A 126 -8.07 -13.17 -9.92
CA ASN A 126 -8.43 -13.82 -11.20
C ASN A 126 -7.32 -13.89 -12.28
N PHE A 127 -6.07 -13.61 -11.92
CA PHE A 127 -4.91 -13.86 -12.78
C PHE A 127 -4.26 -15.20 -12.41
N PRO A 128 -4.07 -16.14 -13.36
CA PRO A 128 -3.43 -17.44 -13.08
C PRO A 128 -1.95 -17.26 -12.75
N VAL A 129 -1.51 -17.83 -11.64
CA VAL A 129 -0.13 -17.73 -11.17
C VAL A 129 0.60 -19.06 -11.08
N TRP A 130 -0.13 -20.14 -10.82
CA TRP A 130 0.45 -21.48 -10.78
C TRP A 130 -0.62 -22.53 -11.00
N LYS A 131 -0.24 -23.75 -11.35
CA LYS A 131 -1.19 -24.82 -11.64
C LYS A 131 -0.59 -26.21 -11.55
N GLY A 132 -1.43 -27.21 -11.54
CA GLY A 132 -1.02 -28.61 -11.64
C GLY A 132 -2.18 -29.53 -12.01
N PRO A 133 -1.90 -30.83 -12.24
CA PRO A 133 -2.92 -31.81 -12.59
C PRO A 133 -3.98 -31.96 -11.50
N GLN A 134 -5.22 -32.18 -11.89
CA GLN A 134 -6.35 -32.28 -10.95
C GLN A 134 -6.36 -33.60 -10.18
N ASN A 135 -5.50 -33.70 -9.16
CA ASN A 135 -5.44 -34.81 -8.22
C ASN A 135 -5.40 -34.28 -6.76
N PRO A 136 -5.66 -35.14 -5.75
CA PRO A 136 -5.73 -34.71 -4.36
C PRO A 136 -4.41 -34.11 -3.81
N GLU A 137 -3.26 -34.63 -4.23
CA GLU A 137 -1.94 -34.17 -3.78
C GLU A 137 -1.64 -32.76 -4.29
N THR A 138 -1.88 -32.49 -5.58
CA THR A 138 -1.77 -31.16 -6.17
C THR A 138 -2.67 -30.15 -5.47
N LYS A 139 -3.92 -30.55 -5.15
CA LYS A 139 -4.84 -29.65 -4.44
C LYS A 139 -4.29 -29.27 -3.07
N ALA A 140 -3.83 -30.26 -2.29
CA ALA A 140 -3.27 -30.02 -0.97
C ALA A 140 -2.04 -29.10 -1.03
N LEU A 141 -1.13 -29.35 -1.98
CA LEU A 141 0.04 -28.51 -2.22
C LEU A 141 -0.37 -27.07 -2.57
N LEU A 142 -1.26 -26.89 -3.55
CA LEU A 142 -1.69 -25.54 -3.96
C LEU A 142 -2.42 -24.80 -2.83
N ASP A 143 -3.27 -25.47 -2.03
CA ASP A 143 -3.97 -24.86 -0.91
C ASP A 143 -2.99 -24.44 0.21
N GLU A 144 -1.96 -25.26 0.49
CA GLU A 144 -0.92 -24.93 1.45
C GLU A 144 -0.03 -23.78 0.95
N THR A 145 0.46 -23.86 -0.29
CA THR A 145 1.23 -22.79 -0.93
C THR A 145 0.42 -21.50 -0.99
N ALA A 146 -0.87 -21.55 -1.32
CA ALA A 146 -1.76 -20.39 -1.33
C ALA A 146 -1.84 -19.74 0.06
N SER A 147 -1.94 -20.54 1.11
CA SER A 147 -1.96 -20.04 2.49
C SER A 147 -0.64 -19.40 2.91
N ARG A 148 0.51 -19.98 2.53
CA ARG A 148 1.85 -19.40 2.75
C ARG A 148 1.98 -18.08 1.98
N LEU A 149 1.58 -18.08 0.72
CA LEU A 149 1.64 -16.93 -0.19
C LEU A 149 0.75 -15.78 0.26
N ASP A 150 -0.48 -16.04 0.71
CA ASP A 150 -1.38 -14.98 1.19
C ASP A 150 -0.81 -14.27 2.42
N ARG A 151 0.01 -14.93 3.24
CA ARG A 151 0.71 -14.22 4.34
C ARG A 151 1.91 -13.43 3.85
N ALA A 152 2.71 -14.02 2.96
CA ALA A 152 4.00 -13.47 2.54
C ALA A 152 3.87 -12.32 1.52
N LEU A 153 2.95 -12.44 0.56
CA LEU A 153 2.79 -11.49 -0.54
C LEU A 153 1.88 -10.32 -0.11
N GLN A 154 2.47 -9.13 -0.08
CA GLN A 154 1.82 -7.87 0.24
C GLN A 154 1.94 -6.91 -0.94
N LEU A 155 1.09 -5.87 -0.99
CA LEU A 155 1.27 -4.82 -1.99
C LEU A 155 2.60 -4.08 -1.80
N GLU A 156 3.15 -4.11 -0.59
CA GLU A 156 4.45 -3.58 -0.18
C GLU A 156 5.65 -4.48 -0.59
N THR A 157 5.42 -5.75 -0.97
CA THR A 157 6.48 -6.69 -1.36
C THR A 157 7.23 -6.18 -2.59
N GLN A 158 8.56 -6.16 -2.59
CA GLN A 158 9.31 -5.70 -3.76
C GLN A 158 9.42 -6.81 -4.82
N PRO A 159 9.50 -6.47 -6.12
CA PRO A 159 9.71 -7.49 -7.16
C PRO A 159 11.00 -8.31 -6.94
N TYR A 160 12.02 -7.68 -6.35
CA TYR A 160 13.25 -8.35 -5.97
C TYR A 160 13.14 -9.15 -4.66
N ASP A 161 12.06 -9.02 -3.90
CA ASP A 161 11.80 -9.87 -2.72
C ASP A 161 11.14 -11.21 -3.12
N VAL A 162 10.77 -11.37 -4.39
CA VAL A 162 10.24 -12.62 -4.96
C VAL A 162 11.35 -13.29 -5.77
N GLN A 163 11.96 -14.31 -5.18
CA GLN A 163 13.17 -14.94 -5.70
C GLN A 163 13.10 -16.46 -5.62
N VAL A 164 13.68 -17.13 -6.62
CA VAL A 164 14.09 -18.52 -6.47
C VAL A 164 15.50 -18.53 -5.88
N ILE A 165 15.69 -19.21 -4.76
CA ILE A 165 16.97 -19.34 -4.07
C ILE A 165 17.33 -20.81 -3.91
N GLN A 166 18.62 -21.13 -3.82
CA GLN A 166 19.08 -22.49 -3.56
C GLN A 166 19.51 -22.63 -2.10
N LEU A 167 18.93 -23.61 -1.40
CA LEU A 167 19.25 -23.96 -0.02
C LEU A 167 19.53 -25.47 0.03
N GLU A 168 20.70 -25.87 0.53
CA GLU A 168 21.10 -27.28 0.64
C GLU A 168 20.98 -28.08 -0.68
N GLY A 169 21.16 -27.39 -1.81
CA GLY A 169 21.04 -27.99 -3.15
C GLY A 169 19.63 -27.99 -3.74
N VAL A 170 18.60 -27.65 -2.97
CA VAL A 170 17.19 -27.62 -3.41
C VAL A 170 16.75 -26.17 -3.69
N SER A 171 16.08 -25.95 -4.81
CA SER A 171 15.55 -24.63 -5.17
C SER A 171 14.25 -24.34 -4.41
N HIS A 172 14.10 -23.12 -3.90
CA HIS A 172 12.94 -22.67 -3.15
C HIS A 172 12.46 -21.33 -3.66
N LEU A 173 11.15 -21.15 -3.77
CA LEU A 173 10.54 -19.85 -4.00
C LEU A 173 10.39 -19.12 -2.66
N LYS A 174 11.12 -18.03 -2.51
CA LYS A 174 11.09 -17.13 -1.37
C LYS A 174 10.32 -15.86 -1.72
N VAL A 175 9.42 -15.46 -0.82
CA VAL A 175 8.69 -14.18 -0.89
C VAL A 175 8.96 -13.41 0.41
N GLY A 176 9.71 -12.32 0.32
CA GLY A 176 10.12 -11.56 1.49
C GLY A 176 11.00 -12.40 2.42
N ARG A 177 10.47 -12.87 3.55
CA ARG A 177 11.18 -13.71 4.53
C ARG A 177 10.71 -15.17 4.53
N ASP A 178 9.62 -15.46 3.82
CA ASP A 178 8.95 -16.74 3.88
C ASP A 178 9.32 -17.61 2.66
N LEU A 179 9.52 -18.90 2.90
CA LEU A 179 9.58 -19.92 1.85
C LEU A 179 8.15 -20.35 1.52
N VAL A 180 7.77 -20.20 0.25
CA VAL A 180 6.38 -20.37 -0.20
C VAL A 180 6.20 -21.72 -0.91
N ALA A 181 7.19 -22.16 -1.68
CA ALA A 181 7.21 -23.45 -2.36
C ALA A 181 8.66 -23.94 -2.50
N SER A 182 8.84 -25.26 -2.57
CA SER A 182 10.14 -25.90 -2.77
C SER A 182 10.12 -26.85 -3.97
N GLU A 183 11.26 -27.02 -4.62
CA GLU A 183 11.41 -27.85 -5.83
C GLU A 183 11.11 -29.32 -5.59
N ASP A 184 11.38 -29.83 -4.38
CA ASP A 184 11.08 -31.20 -3.96
C ASP A 184 9.59 -31.45 -3.67
N GLU A 185 8.79 -30.39 -3.49
CA GLU A 185 7.34 -30.46 -3.35
C GLU A 185 6.64 -30.53 -4.73
N LEU A 186 7.32 -30.21 -5.84
CA LEU A 186 6.71 -30.15 -7.17
C LEU A 186 6.28 -31.54 -7.68
N LEU A 187 5.02 -31.61 -8.15
CA LEU A 187 4.46 -32.81 -8.76
C LEU A 187 4.63 -32.79 -10.30
N PRO A 188 4.65 -33.96 -10.96
CA PRO A 188 4.73 -34.03 -12.41
C PRO A 188 3.63 -33.21 -13.11
N GLY A 189 4.02 -32.40 -14.09
CA GLY A 189 3.12 -31.54 -14.85
C GLY A 189 2.88 -30.14 -14.27
N MET A 190 3.51 -29.81 -13.14
CA MET A 190 3.50 -28.44 -12.60
C MET A 190 4.54 -27.54 -13.30
N PRO A 191 4.26 -26.24 -13.50
CA PRO A 191 5.25 -25.27 -13.96
C PRO A 191 6.40 -25.10 -12.96
N SER A 192 7.56 -24.65 -13.44
CA SER A 192 8.74 -24.44 -12.61
C SER A 192 8.55 -23.35 -11.55
N LEU A 193 9.42 -23.32 -10.53
CA LEU A 193 9.44 -22.23 -9.56
C LEU A 193 9.76 -20.87 -10.20
N GLU A 194 10.51 -20.84 -11.30
CA GLU A 194 10.81 -19.62 -12.06
C GLU A 194 9.56 -19.10 -12.80
N ASP A 195 8.78 -19.99 -13.40
CA ASP A 195 7.49 -19.62 -14.02
C ASP A 195 6.55 -19.05 -12.96
N PHE A 196 6.46 -19.72 -11.81
CA PHE A 196 5.65 -19.25 -10.68
C PHE A 196 6.11 -17.87 -10.20
N ARG A 197 7.42 -17.68 -9.98
CA ARG A 197 8.02 -16.40 -9.59
C ARG A 197 7.67 -15.29 -10.57
N ASN A 198 7.77 -15.53 -11.88
CA ASN A 198 7.47 -14.55 -12.91
C ASN A 198 5.98 -14.16 -12.90
N SER A 199 5.08 -15.14 -12.80
CA SER A 199 3.64 -14.87 -12.69
C SER A 199 3.26 -14.15 -11.39
N LEU A 200 3.95 -14.40 -10.27
CA LEU A 200 3.73 -13.65 -9.03
C LEU A 200 4.15 -12.18 -9.15
N VAL A 201 5.29 -11.91 -9.78
CA VAL A 201 5.75 -10.53 -10.01
C VAL A 201 4.76 -9.80 -10.91
N GLU A 202 4.25 -10.46 -11.95
CA GLU A 202 3.22 -9.89 -12.82
C GLU A 202 1.91 -9.63 -12.08
N ALA A 203 1.43 -10.58 -11.28
CA ALA A 203 0.23 -10.43 -10.46
C ALA A 203 0.36 -9.23 -9.50
N LEU A 204 1.51 -9.09 -8.84
CA LEU A 204 1.81 -7.96 -7.98
C LEU A 204 1.76 -6.62 -8.72
N GLN A 205 2.34 -6.53 -9.91
CA GLN A 205 2.29 -5.33 -10.74
C GLN A 205 0.86 -4.99 -11.17
N ARG A 206 0.07 -6.00 -11.56
CA ARG A 206 -1.34 -5.85 -11.94
C ARG A 206 -2.19 -5.33 -10.78
N SER A 207 -2.03 -5.88 -9.58
CA SER A 207 -2.78 -5.41 -8.40
C SER A 207 -2.37 -3.99 -8.00
N ARG A 208 -1.07 -3.64 -8.06
CA ARG A 208 -0.60 -2.27 -7.81
C ARG A 208 -1.17 -1.25 -8.81
N ALA A 209 -1.34 -1.63 -10.07
CA ALA A 209 -1.92 -0.75 -11.09
C ALA A 209 -3.37 -0.33 -10.78
N GLN A 210 -4.09 -1.11 -9.98
CA GLN A 210 -5.44 -0.75 -9.51
C GLN A 210 -5.43 0.38 -8.47
N HIS A 211 -4.27 0.67 -7.87
CA HIS A 211 -4.09 1.71 -6.87
C HIS A 211 -2.73 2.44 -7.06
N PRO A 212 -2.61 3.27 -8.12
CA PRO A 212 -1.31 3.71 -8.65
C PRO A 212 -0.61 4.82 -7.88
N ILE A 213 -1.31 5.56 -7.01
CA ILE A 213 -0.74 6.71 -6.27
C ILE A 213 0.02 6.28 -5.01
N ALA A 214 -0.28 5.09 -4.46
CA ALA A 214 0.41 4.61 -3.28
C ALA A 214 1.91 4.43 -3.50
N ASN A 215 2.69 4.93 -2.56
CA ASN A 215 4.11 4.59 -2.46
C ASN A 215 4.28 3.32 -1.60
N TYR A 216 4.36 2.18 -2.28
CA TYR A 216 4.53 0.86 -1.65
C TYR A 216 5.92 0.61 -1.05
N LEU A 217 6.87 1.54 -1.21
CA LEU A 217 8.23 1.43 -0.66
C LEU A 217 8.36 2.02 0.75
N LYS A 218 7.32 2.71 1.23
CA LYS A 218 7.38 3.54 2.43
C LYS A 218 7.01 2.83 3.71
#